data_AF-A0A1B6E7W8-F1
#
_entry.id   AF-A0A1B6E7W8-F1
#
_cell.length_a   1.000
_cell.length_b   1.000
_cell.length_c   1.000
_cell.angle_alpha   90.00
_cell.angle_beta   90.00
_cell.angle_gamma   90.00
#
_symmetry.space_group_name_H-M   'P 1'
#
loop_
_entity.id
_entity.type
_entity.pdbx_description
1 polymer ?
#
loop_
_entity_poly.entity_id
_entity_poly.type
_entity_poly.pdbx_seq_one_letter_code
_entity_poly.pdbx_strand_id
1 'polypeptide(L)'
;MPPKKKRGKEVEVILEEVDITTLTLKQLQTHVIQVYEESIKERSEAKFFLIERDKLRAFWEVSRQQVSDIRRLIRSRDIEIDEALERRRKDIKTLREKLKHTLHEHCDVLTEEKYYSFVKLMDKRSNFDVQKGELIKDINDIKAEIEGEEAKKHDQIKELLIENANEVSEKRGDVLSLTDKLETKFDKHFNNTLRKLQEEHEKELQELEERKQNQVNELISKNGKMIEQMKHYYGKLIDHNLSLIEILKEIDKSEKYKLATTEKTLRDEKLENLKIKTPLENGKREVECIKEELKDYDEESTELKECDKKLSKLSTHLENLEWEQEAASLIMQKRLAERERLEGRAFVASLERRIQESNQAVLMERVTKSLLSGVELLYCVLEEYGDLVKKEVLEEMEEKLGFRREHVATLQYEIALVSQAFKDALEAYRDQMRQHSIHLDELGFIPMSLKDIEKIF
;
A
#
# COMPACT_ATOMS: atom_id res chain seq x y z
N MET A 1 25.28 59.94 -123.03
CA MET A 1 25.18 61.13 -123.88
C MET A 1 26.36 62.07 -123.59
N PRO A 2 27.21 62.41 -124.57
CA PRO A 2 28.09 63.58 -124.49
C PRO A 2 27.77 64.62 -125.60
N PRO A 3 28.00 65.93 -125.39
CA PRO A 3 27.72 66.95 -126.40
C PRO A 3 28.92 67.19 -127.34
N LYS A 4 28.62 67.51 -128.61
CA LYS A 4 29.57 67.90 -129.68
C LYS A 4 29.90 69.40 -129.63
N LYS A 5 31.18 69.78 -129.84
CA LYS A 5 31.65 71.14 -130.23
C LYS A 5 32.66 70.99 -131.39
N LYS A 6 32.28 71.41 -132.60
CA LYS A 6 32.69 72.63 -133.36
C LYS A 6 34.18 72.70 -133.76
N ARG A 7 34.42 72.54 -135.08
CA ARG A 7 35.67 72.85 -135.81
C ARG A 7 35.69 74.33 -136.23
N GLY A 8 36.80 75.02 -136.02
CA GLY A 8 37.19 76.29 -136.68
C GLY A 8 38.37 76.02 -137.62
N LYS A 9 38.28 76.42 -138.88
CA LYS A 9 38.86 77.64 -139.51
C LYS A 9 40.34 77.46 -139.89
N GLU A 10 40.56 77.14 -141.16
CA GLU A 10 41.86 77.26 -141.86
C GLU A 10 42.06 78.72 -142.29
N VAL A 11 43.29 79.19 -142.12
CA VAL A 11 43.76 80.53 -142.50
C VAL A 11 44.65 80.34 -143.73
N GLU A 12 44.22 80.89 -144.86
CA GLU A 12 44.98 80.97 -146.10
C GLU A 12 45.89 82.21 -146.02
N VAL A 13 47.20 81.99 -146.09
CA VAL A 13 48.26 83.00 -146.23
C VAL A 13 48.94 82.70 -147.55
N ILE A 14 49.54 83.74 -148.18
CA ILE A 14 50.55 83.73 -149.26
C ILE A 14 50.01 84.52 -150.49
N LEU A 15 50.67 85.54 -151.07
CA LEU A 15 52.05 86.02 -151.02
C LEU A 15 52.09 87.46 -151.61
N GLU A 16 52.97 88.34 -151.12
CA GLU A 16 53.30 89.59 -151.81
C GLU A 16 54.11 89.29 -153.09
N GLU A 17 53.52 89.51 -154.26
CA GLU A 17 54.25 89.53 -155.53
C GLU A 17 54.98 90.86 -155.68
N VAL A 18 56.30 90.85 -155.41
CA VAL A 18 57.17 91.99 -155.71
C VAL A 18 57.65 91.91 -157.16
N ASP A 19 57.32 92.93 -157.94
CA ASP A 19 57.60 93.08 -159.38
C ASP A 19 59.11 93.29 -159.63
N ILE A 20 59.74 92.39 -160.38
CA ILE A 20 61.20 92.17 -160.43
C ILE A 20 61.90 93.13 -161.41
N THR A 21 61.17 94.01 -162.11
CA THR A 21 61.70 94.76 -163.25
C THR A 21 62.32 96.12 -162.91
N THR A 22 62.36 96.53 -161.62
CA THR A 22 62.86 97.87 -161.22
C THR A 22 64.00 97.86 -160.20
N LEU A 23 64.61 96.71 -159.90
CA LEU A 23 65.63 96.57 -158.85
C LEU A 23 67.07 96.49 -159.39
N THR A 24 67.98 97.20 -158.72
CA THR A 24 69.41 97.28 -159.06
C THR A 24 70.11 95.95 -158.73
N LEU A 25 71.13 95.52 -159.50
CA LEU A 25 71.82 94.21 -159.37
C LEU A 25 72.20 93.82 -157.92
N LYS A 26 72.60 94.78 -157.08
CA LYS A 26 72.92 94.55 -155.65
C LYS A 26 71.70 94.21 -154.79
N GLN A 27 70.54 94.80 -155.07
CA GLN A 27 69.29 94.55 -154.33
C GLN A 27 68.73 93.16 -154.66
N LEU A 28 68.87 92.72 -155.92
CA LEU A 28 68.51 91.37 -156.36
C LEU A 28 69.37 90.30 -155.68
N GLN A 29 70.67 90.55 -155.53
CA GLN A 29 71.58 89.63 -154.81
C GLN A 29 71.21 89.48 -153.33
N THR A 30 70.88 90.56 -152.62
CA THR A 30 70.39 90.47 -151.23
C THR A 30 69.06 89.75 -151.12
N HIS A 31 68.12 89.96 -152.07
CA HIS A 31 66.82 89.27 -152.04
C HIS A 31 66.97 87.76 -152.32
N VAL A 32 67.86 87.36 -153.23
CA VAL A 32 68.15 85.93 -153.47
C VAL A 32 68.76 85.27 -152.24
N ILE A 33 69.67 85.97 -151.53
CA ILE A 33 70.25 85.47 -150.28
C ILE A 33 69.18 85.36 -149.18
N GLN A 34 68.30 86.35 -149.05
CA GLN A 34 67.19 86.33 -148.08
C GLN A 34 66.24 85.16 -148.35
N VAL A 35 65.79 84.96 -149.59
CA VAL A 35 64.92 83.83 -149.95
C VAL A 35 65.63 82.48 -149.74
N TYR A 36 66.95 82.41 -149.97
CA TYR A 36 67.72 81.20 -149.71
C TYR A 36 67.85 80.91 -148.20
N GLU A 37 68.11 81.93 -147.39
CA GLU A 37 68.13 81.83 -145.93
C GLU A 37 66.76 81.48 -145.35
N GLU A 38 65.69 82.07 -145.88
CA GLU A 38 64.29 81.71 -145.55
C GLU A 38 64.01 80.25 -145.91
N SER A 39 64.41 79.80 -147.09
CA SER A 39 64.26 78.39 -147.49
C SER A 39 65.05 77.43 -146.59
N ILE A 40 66.24 77.81 -146.13
CA ILE A 40 67.00 77.02 -145.15
C ILE A 40 66.31 77.00 -143.79
N LYS A 41 65.80 78.14 -143.32
CA LYS A 41 65.05 78.24 -142.06
C LYS A 41 63.81 77.37 -142.10
N GLU A 42 63.00 77.48 -143.15
CA GLU A 42 61.82 76.64 -143.35
C GLU A 42 62.16 75.15 -143.37
N ARG A 43 63.25 74.74 -144.04
CA ARG A 43 63.71 73.34 -144.01
C ARG A 43 64.15 72.90 -142.62
N SER A 44 64.84 73.76 -141.88
CA SER A 44 65.29 73.47 -140.51
C SER A 44 64.11 73.37 -139.53
N GLU A 45 63.09 74.22 -139.70
CA GLU A 45 61.85 74.21 -138.94
C GLU A 45 61.02 72.98 -139.28
N ALA A 46 60.87 72.63 -140.56
CA ALA A 46 60.20 71.40 -140.97
C ALA A 46 60.87 70.16 -140.38
N LYS A 47 62.21 70.12 -140.40
CA LYS A 47 62.98 69.04 -139.75
C LYS A 47 62.76 69.02 -138.24
N PHE A 48 62.75 70.18 -137.59
CA PHE A 48 62.47 70.31 -136.15
C PHE A 48 61.07 69.81 -135.80
N PHE A 49 60.04 70.24 -136.54
CA PHE A 49 58.66 69.79 -136.37
C PHE A 49 58.48 68.30 -136.63
N LEU A 50 59.23 67.72 -137.59
CA LEU A 50 59.22 66.28 -137.82
C LEU A 50 59.75 65.53 -136.59
N ILE A 51 60.88 65.96 -136.03
CA ILE A 51 61.48 65.37 -134.84
C ILE A 51 60.54 65.52 -133.64
N GLU A 52 59.96 66.71 -133.42
CA GLU A 52 59.02 66.93 -132.32
C GLU A 52 57.75 66.10 -132.47
N ARG A 53 57.21 65.96 -133.70
CA ARG A 53 56.08 65.06 -133.96
C ARG A 53 56.43 63.62 -133.63
N ASP A 54 57.62 63.15 -134.03
CA ASP A 54 58.04 61.78 -133.78
C ASP A 54 58.32 61.53 -132.28
N LYS A 55 58.88 62.52 -131.56
CA LYS A 55 58.99 62.51 -130.10
C LYS A 55 57.63 62.46 -129.42
N LEU A 56 56.68 63.31 -129.84
CA LEU A 56 55.32 63.32 -129.32
C LEU A 56 54.60 62.00 -129.61
N ARG A 57 54.81 61.40 -130.78
CA ARG A 57 54.29 60.07 -131.11
C ARG A 57 54.89 59.00 -130.21
N ALA A 58 56.20 58.99 -129.99
CA ALA A 58 56.85 58.06 -129.07
C ALA A 58 56.35 58.24 -127.63
N PHE A 59 56.24 59.47 -127.12
CA PHE A 59 55.66 59.73 -125.80
C PHE A 59 54.20 59.28 -125.71
N TRP A 60 53.42 59.49 -126.76
CA TRP A 60 52.04 59.04 -126.82
C TRP A 60 51.94 57.51 -126.83
N GLU A 61 52.77 56.82 -127.61
CA GLU A 61 52.82 55.35 -127.66
C GLU A 61 53.26 54.76 -126.31
N VAL A 62 54.31 55.30 -125.70
CA VAL A 62 54.79 54.89 -124.36
C VAL A 62 53.72 55.15 -123.30
N SER A 63 53.13 56.34 -123.26
CA SER A 63 52.08 56.67 -122.28
C SER A 63 50.84 55.77 -122.48
N ARG A 64 50.48 55.49 -123.74
CA ARG A 64 49.38 54.57 -124.06
C ARG A 64 49.69 53.14 -123.63
N GLN A 65 50.92 52.66 -123.80
CA GLN A 65 51.38 51.37 -123.29
C GLN A 65 51.35 51.33 -121.77
N GLN A 66 51.94 52.32 -121.08
CA GLN A 66 51.93 52.43 -119.62
C GLN A 66 50.50 52.40 -119.06
N VAL A 67 49.56 53.13 -119.66
CA VAL A 67 48.14 53.08 -119.26
C VAL A 67 47.56 51.68 -119.50
N SER A 68 47.92 51.01 -120.59
CA SER A 68 47.50 49.63 -120.85
C SER A 68 48.05 48.65 -119.81
N ASP A 69 49.32 48.78 -119.45
CA ASP A 69 50.02 47.93 -118.49
C ASP A 69 49.51 48.14 -117.07
N ILE A 70 49.29 49.38 -116.65
CA ILE A 70 48.67 49.69 -115.35
C ILE A 70 47.25 49.11 -115.31
N ARG A 71 46.46 49.23 -116.38
CA ARG A 71 45.13 48.60 -116.44
C ARG A 71 45.19 47.08 -116.42
N ARG A 72 46.24 46.45 -116.96
CA ARG A 72 46.47 45.00 -116.86
C ARG A 72 46.86 44.62 -115.43
N LEU A 73 47.73 45.40 -114.79
CA LEU A 73 48.17 45.18 -113.41
C LEU A 73 47.01 45.32 -112.43
N ILE A 74 46.18 46.37 -112.55
CA ILE A 74 44.98 46.55 -111.72
C ILE A 74 44.07 45.32 -111.85
N ARG A 75 43.77 44.88 -113.08
CA ARG A 75 42.97 43.66 -113.29
C ARG A 75 43.60 42.41 -112.68
N SER A 76 44.93 42.26 -112.78
CA SER A 76 45.64 41.14 -112.14
C SER A 76 45.51 41.20 -110.61
N ARG A 77 45.64 42.39 -110.02
CA ARG A 77 45.49 42.59 -108.57
C ARG A 77 44.06 42.37 -108.10
N ASP A 78 43.07 42.80 -108.87
CA ASP A 78 41.65 42.54 -108.56
C ASP A 78 41.37 41.03 -108.53
N ILE A 79 41.89 40.28 -109.52
CA ILE A 79 41.80 38.81 -109.54
C ILE A 79 42.50 38.19 -108.32
N GLU A 80 43.71 38.66 -107.97
CA GLU A 80 44.43 38.16 -106.79
C GLU A 80 43.67 38.43 -105.48
N ILE A 81 43.05 39.61 -105.35
CA ILE A 81 42.21 39.98 -104.20
C ILE A 81 40.99 39.05 -104.13
N ASP A 82 40.29 38.85 -105.25
CA ASP A 82 39.13 37.97 -105.31
C ASP A 82 39.50 36.53 -104.96
N GLU A 83 40.61 36.02 -105.50
CA GLU A 83 41.13 34.69 -105.14
C GLU A 83 41.47 34.58 -103.65
N ALA A 84 42.11 35.59 -103.06
CA ALA A 84 42.44 35.61 -101.64
C ALA A 84 41.18 35.67 -100.75
N LEU A 85 40.16 36.44 -101.15
CA LEU A 85 38.88 36.49 -100.47
C LEU A 85 38.15 35.15 -100.57
N GLU A 86 38.18 34.48 -101.71
CA GLU A 86 37.59 33.15 -101.88
C GLU A 86 38.32 32.07 -101.07
N ARG A 87 39.66 32.11 -101.00
CA ARG A 87 40.44 31.26 -100.09
C ARG A 87 40.01 31.48 -98.64
N ARG A 88 39.99 32.75 -98.19
CA ARG A 88 39.55 33.10 -96.82
C ARG A 88 38.11 32.65 -96.54
N ARG A 89 37.19 32.79 -97.49
CA ARG A 89 35.80 32.32 -97.36
C ARG A 89 35.74 30.81 -97.19
N LYS A 90 36.54 30.05 -97.96
CA LYS A 90 36.65 28.59 -97.82
C LYS A 90 37.26 28.21 -96.46
N ASP A 91 38.30 28.89 -96.01
CA ASP A 91 38.93 28.64 -94.71
C ASP A 91 37.96 28.92 -93.55
N ILE A 92 37.21 30.02 -93.61
CA ILE A 92 36.17 30.31 -92.60
C ILE A 92 35.09 29.22 -92.58
N LYS A 93 34.67 28.72 -93.74
CA LYS A 93 33.69 27.62 -93.82
C LYS A 93 34.24 26.33 -93.20
N THR A 94 35.45 25.91 -93.58
CA THR A 94 36.07 24.69 -93.04
C THR A 94 36.33 24.80 -91.54
N LEU A 95 36.80 25.95 -91.04
CA LEU A 95 36.96 26.19 -89.61
C LEU A 95 35.61 26.15 -88.86
N ARG A 96 34.55 26.71 -89.45
CA ARG A 96 33.21 26.68 -88.84
C ARG A 96 32.64 25.26 -88.80
N GLU A 97 32.88 24.45 -89.83
CA GLU A 97 32.52 23.03 -89.86
C GLU A 97 33.31 22.22 -88.83
N LYS A 98 34.64 22.43 -88.75
CA LYS A 98 35.48 21.82 -87.71
C LYS A 98 35.00 22.18 -86.31
N LEU A 99 34.70 23.45 -86.05
CA LEU A 99 34.18 23.90 -84.75
C LEU A 99 32.83 23.24 -84.42
N LYS A 100 31.93 23.15 -85.40
CA LYS A 100 30.67 22.43 -85.23
C LYS A 100 30.93 20.97 -84.88
N HIS A 101 31.79 20.28 -85.63
CA HIS A 101 32.10 18.88 -85.37
C HIS A 101 32.66 18.67 -83.96
N THR A 102 33.68 19.45 -83.56
CA THR A 102 34.25 19.36 -82.21
C THR A 102 33.24 19.66 -81.11
N LEU A 103 32.28 20.57 -81.36
CA LEU A 103 31.23 20.87 -80.40
C LEU A 103 30.23 19.72 -80.27
N HIS A 104 29.87 19.07 -81.39
CA HIS A 104 28.99 17.90 -81.35
C HIS A 104 29.69 16.74 -80.65
N GLU A 105 30.95 16.45 -80.99
CA GLU A 105 31.76 15.44 -80.30
C GLU A 105 31.83 15.70 -78.79
N HIS A 106 32.09 16.94 -78.37
CA HIS A 106 32.12 17.28 -76.95
C HIS A 106 30.74 17.15 -76.28
N CYS A 107 29.67 17.56 -76.95
CA CYS A 107 28.31 17.34 -76.45
C CYS A 107 27.99 15.85 -76.32
N ASP A 108 28.36 15.04 -77.31
CA ASP A 108 28.13 13.60 -77.31
C ASP A 108 28.88 12.93 -76.16
N VAL A 109 30.19 13.21 -76.00
CA VAL A 109 31.01 12.73 -74.88
C VAL A 109 30.41 13.15 -73.53
N LEU A 110 30.01 14.41 -73.37
CA LEU A 110 29.35 14.86 -72.14
C LEU A 110 28.03 14.14 -71.87
N THR A 111 27.25 13.83 -72.90
CA THR A 111 26.01 13.06 -72.73
C THR A 111 26.28 11.62 -72.34
N GLU A 112 27.30 10.99 -72.92
CA GLU A 112 27.74 9.63 -72.58
C GLU A 112 28.27 9.56 -71.14
N GLU A 113 29.12 10.51 -70.71
CA GLU A 113 29.62 10.56 -69.33
C GLU A 113 28.50 10.77 -68.31
N LYS A 114 27.54 11.65 -68.62
CA LYS A 114 26.36 11.87 -67.77
C LYS A 114 25.49 10.62 -67.70
N TYR A 115 25.28 9.94 -68.84
CA TYR A 115 24.54 8.69 -68.89
C TYR A 115 25.23 7.59 -68.08
N TYR A 116 26.54 7.39 -68.27
CA TYR A 116 27.32 6.41 -67.52
C TYR A 116 27.30 6.70 -66.01
N SER A 117 27.45 7.97 -65.63
CA SER A 117 27.36 8.39 -64.23
C SER A 117 25.98 8.13 -63.65
N PHE A 118 24.92 8.40 -64.40
CA PHE A 118 23.54 8.12 -63.99
C PHE A 118 23.30 6.61 -63.80
N VAL A 119 23.69 5.78 -64.77
CA VAL A 119 23.57 4.32 -64.66
C VAL A 119 24.33 3.80 -63.45
N LYS A 120 25.57 4.25 -63.23
CA LYS A 120 26.37 3.87 -62.05
C LYS A 120 25.72 4.28 -60.73
N LEU A 121 25.05 5.43 -60.68
CA LEU A 121 24.29 5.86 -59.50
C LEU A 121 23.03 5.01 -59.29
N MET A 122 22.34 4.65 -60.38
CA MET A 122 21.18 3.76 -60.33
C MET A 122 21.55 2.35 -59.86
N ASP A 123 22.66 1.79 -60.34
CA ASP A 123 23.18 0.49 -59.89
C ASP A 123 23.53 0.52 -58.40
N LYS A 124 24.24 1.57 -57.95
CA LYS A 124 24.53 1.76 -56.53
C LYS A 124 23.27 1.84 -55.69
N ARG A 125 22.26 2.60 -56.13
CA ARG A 125 20.97 2.71 -55.45
C ARG A 125 20.28 1.34 -55.37
N SER A 126 20.21 0.62 -56.49
CA SER A 126 19.62 -0.71 -56.54
C SER A 126 20.33 -1.67 -55.57
N ASN A 127 21.66 -1.68 -55.53
CA ASN A 127 22.43 -2.48 -54.58
C ASN A 127 22.14 -2.11 -53.12
N PHE A 128 22.05 -0.81 -52.81
CA PHE A 128 21.66 -0.37 -51.46
C PHE A 128 20.24 -0.81 -51.10
N ASP A 129 19.30 -0.78 -52.04
CA ASP A 129 17.93 -1.23 -51.78
C ASP A 129 17.88 -2.76 -51.53
N VAL A 130 18.70 -3.54 -52.24
CA VAL A 130 18.88 -4.98 -51.96
C VAL A 130 19.46 -5.22 -50.58
N GLN A 131 20.57 -4.55 -50.23
CA GLN A 131 21.20 -4.67 -48.90
C GLN A 131 20.25 -4.26 -47.77
N LYS A 132 19.46 -3.20 -47.96
CA LYS A 132 18.40 -2.83 -47.00
C LYS A 132 17.35 -3.93 -46.86
N GLY A 133 16.94 -4.54 -47.98
CA GLY A 133 16.02 -5.66 -47.96
C GLY A 133 16.56 -6.86 -47.19
N GLU A 134 17.84 -7.18 -47.36
CA GLU A 134 18.54 -8.23 -46.60
C GLU A 134 18.61 -7.91 -45.11
N LEU A 135 19.04 -6.70 -44.73
CA LEU A 135 19.07 -6.27 -43.33
C LEU A 135 17.69 -6.29 -42.67
N ILE A 136 16.63 -5.94 -43.39
CA ILE A 136 15.25 -6.02 -42.88
C ILE A 136 14.86 -7.49 -42.64
N LYS A 137 15.24 -8.41 -43.53
CA LYS A 137 15.01 -9.85 -43.32
C LYS A 137 15.77 -10.35 -42.10
N ASP A 138 17.06 -10.04 -41.99
CA ASP A 138 17.88 -10.43 -40.84
C ASP A 138 17.30 -9.90 -39.52
N ILE A 139 16.81 -8.66 -39.50
CA ILE A 139 16.14 -8.08 -38.33
C ILE A 139 14.87 -8.88 -37.97
N ASN A 140 14.07 -9.26 -38.97
CA ASN A 140 12.85 -10.02 -38.72
C ASN A 140 13.15 -11.46 -38.28
N ASP A 141 14.18 -12.09 -38.85
CA ASP A 141 14.62 -13.43 -38.48
C ASP A 141 15.14 -13.45 -37.03
N ILE A 142 15.97 -12.47 -36.64
CA ILE A 142 16.43 -12.32 -35.25
C ILE A 142 15.26 -12.07 -34.30
N LYS A 143 14.27 -11.25 -34.69
CA LYS A 143 13.06 -11.04 -33.86
C LYS A 143 12.27 -12.34 -33.67
N ALA A 144 12.07 -13.11 -34.74
CA ALA A 144 11.39 -14.39 -34.66
C ALA A 144 12.16 -15.40 -33.79
N GLU A 145 13.50 -15.39 -33.84
CA GLU A 145 14.35 -16.21 -32.97
C GLU A 145 14.21 -15.81 -31.50
N ILE A 146 14.22 -14.51 -31.19
CA ILE A 146 13.99 -13.99 -29.83
C ILE A 146 12.61 -14.40 -29.32
N GLU A 147 11.56 -14.16 -30.10
CA GLU A 147 10.18 -14.55 -29.73
C GLU A 147 10.07 -16.08 -29.51
N GLY A 148 10.76 -16.88 -30.34
CA GLY A 148 10.84 -18.32 -30.18
C GLY A 148 11.58 -18.77 -28.93
N GLU A 149 12.68 -18.11 -28.55
CA GLU A 149 13.39 -18.36 -27.30
C GLU A 149 12.57 -17.95 -26.07
N GLU A 150 11.91 -16.80 -26.13
CA GLU A 150 11.05 -16.32 -25.05
C GLU A 150 9.88 -17.27 -24.80
N ALA A 151 9.25 -17.79 -25.86
CA ALA A 151 8.21 -18.81 -25.75
C ALA A 151 8.74 -20.08 -25.06
N LYS A 152 9.91 -20.59 -25.47
CA LYS A 152 10.56 -21.75 -24.84
C LYS A 152 10.86 -21.51 -23.36
N LYS A 153 11.42 -20.35 -23.00
CA LYS A 153 11.68 -19.96 -21.61
C LYS A 153 10.38 -19.87 -20.81
N HIS A 154 9.32 -19.32 -21.40
CA HIS A 154 8.01 -19.27 -20.76
C HIS A 154 7.43 -20.65 -20.48
N ASP A 155 7.57 -21.59 -21.41
CA ASP A 155 7.09 -22.95 -21.21
C ASP A 155 7.94 -23.71 -20.18
N GLN A 156 9.27 -23.51 -20.16
CA GLN A 156 10.14 -24.02 -19.08
C GLN A 156 9.73 -23.48 -17.70
N ILE A 157 9.40 -22.19 -17.59
CA ILE A 157 8.90 -21.61 -16.33
C ILE A 157 7.58 -22.27 -15.92
N LYS A 158 6.65 -22.48 -16.85
CA LYS A 158 5.38 -23.17 -16.55
C LYS A 158 5.62 -24.60 -16.07
N GLU A 159 6.50 -25.34 -16.73
CA GLU A 159 6.88 -26.70 -16.32
C GLU A 159 7.44 -26.72 -14.90
N LEU A 160 8.40 -25.83 -14.58
CA LEU A 160 8.96 -25.70 -13.24
C LEU A 160 7.91 -25.30 -12.19
N LEU A 161 6.95 -24.44 -12.55
CA LEU A 161 5.86 -24.06 -11.65
C LEU A 161 4.93 -25.24 -11.36
N ILE A 162 4.63 -26.07 -12.36
CA ILE A 162 3.82 -27.28 -12.19
C ILE A 162 4.57 -28.31 -11.34
N GLU A 163 5.86 -28.51 -11.59
CA GLU A 163 6.71 -29.41 -10.80
C GLU A 163 6.76 -28.97 -9.33
N ASN A 164 7.04 -27.70 -9.06
CA ASN A 164 7.02 -27.16 -7.70
C ASN A 164 5.63 -27.27 -7.04
N ALA A 165 4.54 -27.05 -7.79
CA ALA A 165 3.19 -27.22 -7.27
C ALA A 165 2.91 -28.68 -6.86
N ASN A 166 3.41 -29.65 -7.64
CA ASN A 166 3.32 -31.06 -7.34
C ASN A 166 4.15 -31.42 -6.10
N GLU A 167 5.39 -30.94 -6.00
CA GLU A 167 6.25 -31.16 -4.82
C GLU A 167 5.62 -30.58 -3.55
N VAL A 168 5.09 -29.36 -3.61
CA VAL A 168 4.39 -28.73 -2.49
C VAL A 168 3.16 -29.55 -2.09
N SER A 169 2.41 -30.07 -3.06
CA SER A 169 1.27 -30.95 -2.81
C SER A 169 1.67 -32.25 -2.13
N GLU A 170 2.76 -32.88 -2.59
CA GLU A 170 3.31 -34.10 -2.00
C GLU A 170 3.74 -33.85 -0.54
N LYS A 171 4.52 -32.79 -0.30
CA LYS A 171 4.95 -32.43 1.07
C LYS A 171 3.77 -32.09 1.98
N ARG A 172 2.73 -31.43 1.46
CA ARG A 172 1.48 -31.21 2.20
C ARG A 172 0.80 -32.54 2.55
N GLY A 173 0.74 -33.48 1.61
CA GLY A 173 0.21 -34.83 1.83
C GLY A 173 0.97 -35.58 2.93
N ASP A 174 2.31 -35.52 2.91
CA ASP A 174 3.17 -36.13 3.94
C ASP A 174 2.88 -35.55 5.34
N VAL A 175 2.80 -34.22 5.44
CA VAL A 175 2.51 -33.53 6.70
C VAL A 175 1.12 -33.89 7.21
N LEU A 176 0.11 -33.91 6.35
CA LEU A 176 -1.25 -34.32 6.73
C LEU A 176 -1.27 -35.77 7.25
N SER A 177 -0.61 -36.70 6.54
CA SER A 177 -0.51 -38.09 6.99
C SER A 177 0.21 -38.22 8.34
N LEU A 178 1.23 -37.40 8.59
CA LEU A 178 1.94 -37.37 9.87
C LEU A 178 1.05 -36.81 10.99
N THR A 179 0.29 -35.74 10.71
CA THR A 179 -0.66 -35.14 11.66
C THR A 179 -1.75 -36.15 12.03
N ASP A 180 -2.38 -36.81 11.07
CA ASP A 180 -3.41 -37.84 11.34
C ASP A 180 -2.83 -38.99 12.19
N LYS A 181 -1.59 -39.42 11.91
CA LYS A 181 -0.90 -40.45 12.71
C LYS A 181 -0.60 -39.99 14.13
N LEU A 182 -0.35 -38.70 14.34
CA LEU A 182 -0.12 -38.14 15.67
C LEU A 182 -1.44 -37.99 16.43
N GLU A 183 -2.47 -37.44 15.81
CA GLU A 183 -3.82 -37.31 16.38
C GLU A 183 -4.35 -38.68 16.83
N THR A 184 -4.32 -39.67 15.94
CA THR A 184 -4.76 -41.03 16.29
C THR A 184 -3.95 -41.67 17.42
N LYS A 185 -2.67 -41.32 17.59
CA LYS A 185 -1.86 -41.77 18.74
C LYS A 185 -2.30 -41.07 20.04
N PHE A 186 -2.52 -39.76 19.99
CA PHE A 186 -2.98 -38.99 21.15
C PHE A 186 -4.38 -39.40 21.57
N ASP A 187 -5.31 -39.60 20.64
CA ASP A 187 -6.66 -40.10 20.92
C ASP A 187 -6.62 -41.48 21.58
N LYS A 188 -5.77 -42.39 21.07
CA LYS A 188 -5.58 -43.70 21.71
C LYS A 188 -5.01 -43.56 23.13
N HIS A 189 -4.02 -42.70 23.33
CA HIS A 189 -3.43 -42.47 24.65
C HIS A 189 -4.45 -41.86 25.63
N PHE A 190 -5.22 -40.87 25.16
CA PHE A 190 -6.27 -40.22 25.93
C PHE A 190 -7.37 -41.21 26.32
N ASN A 191 -7.90 -41.96 25.36
CA ASN A 191 -8.93 -42.98 25.62
C ASN A 191 -8.44 -44.08 26.55
N ASN A 192 -7.18 -44.52 26.42
CA ASN A 192 -6.59 -45.49 27.35
C ASN A 192 -6.46 -44.94 28.77
N THR A 193 -6.12 -43.65 28.91
CA THR A 193 -6.00 -43.00 30.23
C THR A 193 -7.38 -42.83 30.87
N LEU A 194 -8.38 -42.40 30.09
CA LEU A 194 -9.77 -42.33 30.54
C LEU A 194 -10.28 -43.70 30.98
N ARG A 195 -10.03 -44.75 30.19
CA ARG A 195 -10.46 -46.11 30.54
C ARG A 195 -9.81 -46.59 31.84
N LYS A 196 -8.51 -46.34 32.03
CA LYS A 196 -7.83 -46.67 33.29
C LYS A 196 -8.44 -45.94 34.49
N LEU A 197 -8.72 -44.64 34.35
CA LEU A 197 -9.33 -43.85 35.41
C LEU A 197 -10.75 -44.34 35.74
N GLN A 198 -11.53 -44.71 34.72
CA GLN A 198 -12.84 -45.33 34.91
C GLN A 198 -12.74 -46.67 35.64
N GLU A 199 -11.82 -47.54 35.22
CA GLU A 199 -11.55 -48.82 35.89
C GLU A 199 -11.10 -48.62 37.35
N GLU A 200 -10.31 -47.59 37.66
CA GLU A 200 -9.92 -47.23 39.03
C GLU A 200 -11.13 -46.74 39.85
N HIS A 201 -11.94 -45.82 39.31
CA HIS A 201 -13.15 -45.36 39.98
C HIS A 201 -14.18 -46.47 40.21
N GLU A 202 -14.36 -47.39 39.27
CA GLU A 202 -15.23 -48.56 39.44
C GLU A 202 -14.73 -49.47 40.57
N LYS A 203 -13.42 -49.70 40.67
CA LYS A 203 -12.82 -50.45 41.78
C LYS A 203 -13.02 -49.74 43.11
N GLU A 204 -12.78 -48.43 43.17
CA GLU A 204 -13.00 -47.64 44.39
C GLU A 204 -14.46 -47.69 44.85
N LEU A 205 -15.40 -47.63 43.91
CA LEU A 205 -16.83 -47.75 44.19
C LEU A 205 -17.16 -49.14 44.74
N GLN A 206 -16.66 -50.20 44.11
CA GLN A 206 -16.84 -51.58 44.58
C GLN A 206 -16.25 -51.78 45.98
N GLU A 207 -15.04 -51.30 46.25
CA GLU A 207 -14.45 -51.37 47.58
C GLU A 207 -15.28 -50.61 48.63
N LEU A 208 -15.82 -49.44 48.27
CA LEU A 208 -16.69 -48.66 49.15
C LEU A 208 -18.01 -49.41 49.42
N GLU A 209 -18.60 -50.00 48.39
CA GLU A 209 -19.80 -50.83 48.49
C GLU A 209 -19.56 -52.06 49.37
N GLU A 210 -18.45 -52.77 49.19
CA GLU A 210 -18.06 -53.89 50.04
C GLU A 210 -17.86 -53.46 51.50
N ARG A 211 -17.17 -52.33 51.76
CA ARG A 211 -17.02 -51.79 53.12
C ARG A 211 -18.38 -51.46 53.75
N LYS A 212 -19.28 -50.81 52.99
CA LYS A 212 -20.65 -50.51 53.46
C LYS A 212 -21.43 -51.79 53.72
N GLN A 213 -21.35 -52.78 52.83
CA GLN A 213 -22.03 -54.06 52.99
C GLN A 213 -21.52 -54.82 54.21
N ASN A 214 -20.21 -54.79 54.46
CA ASN A 214 -19.61 -55.37 55.67
C ASN A 214 -20.12 -54.67 56.94
N GLN A 215 -20.20 -53.33 56.96
CA GLN A 215 -20.78 -52.60 58.09
C GLN A 215 -22.26 -52.94 58.31
N VAL A 216 -23.05 -53.05 57.24
CA VAL A 216 -24.45 -53.49 57.31
C VAL A 216 -24.54 -54.90 57.90
N ASN A 217 -23.71 -55.83 57.44
CA ASN A 217 -23.68 -57.21 57.96
C ASN A 217 -23.26 -57.26 59.44
N GLU A 218 -22.28 -56.45 59.86
CA GLU A 218 -21.90 -56.32 61.25
C GLU A 218 -23.04 -55.77 62.13
N LEU A 219 -23.74 -54.75 61.66
CA LEU A 219 -24.91 -54.19 62.35
C LEU A 219 -26.03 -55.23 62.46
N ILE A 220 -26.30 -55.99 61.39
CA ILE A 220 -27.27 -57.10 61.42
C ILE A 220 -26.85 -58.15 62.45
N SER A 221 -25.58 -58.54 62.50
CA SER A 221 -25.06 -59.51 63.48
C SER A 221 -25.16 -59.00 64.92
N LYS A 222 -24.78 -57.72 65.17
CA LYS A 222 -24.92 -57.08 66.49
C LYS A 222 -26.38 -57.00 66.91
N ASN A 223 -27.27 -56.55 66.02
CA ASN A 223 -28.70 -56.49 66.29
C ASN A 223 -29.28 -57.88 66.54
N GLY A 224 -28.88 -58.90 65.77
CA GLY A 224 -29.26 -60.29 65.99
C GLY A 224 -28.84 -60.79 67.39
N LYS A 225 -27.61 -60.50 67.82
CA LYS A 225 -27.14 -60.82 69.18
C LYS A 225 -27.93 -60.08 70.25
N MET A 226 -28.23 -58.80 70.05
CA MET A 226 -29.05 -58.01 70.99
C MET A 226 -30.48 -58.56 71.10
N ILE A 227 -31.08 -58.94 69.97
CA ILE A 227 -32.41 -59.57 69.95
C ILE A 227 -32.37 -60.90 70.69
N GLU A 228 -31.34 -61.72 70.50
CA GLU A 228 -31.20 -62.99 71.21
C GLU A 228 -31.00 -62.80 72.73
N GLN A 229 -30.21 -61.78 73.12
CA GLN A 229 -30.06 -61.39 74.52
C GLN A 229 -31.38 -60.89 75.12
N MET A 230 -32.16 -60.09 74.38
CA MET A 230 -33.50 -59.66 74.81
C MET A 230 -34.44 -60.85 74.96
N LYS A 231 -34.47 -61.78 73.99
CA LYS A 231 -35.25 -63.01 74.08
C LYS A 231 -34.85 -63.84 75.31
N HIS A 232 -33.57 -63.97 75.60
CA HIS A 232 -33.08 -64.67 76.80
C HIS A 232 -33.49 -63.95 78.09
N TYR A 233 -33.40 -62.62 78.13
CA TYR A 233 -33.84 -61.83 79.27
C TYR A 233 -35.35 -61.98 79.52
N TYR A 234 -36.17 -61.80 78.48
CA TYR A 234 -37.61 -62.00 78.58
C TYR A 234 -37.98 -63.46 78.86
N GLY A 235 -37.27 -64.43 78.30
CA GLY A 235 -37.41 -65.85 78.61
C GLY A 235 -37.16 -66.14 80.09
N LYS A 236 -36.06 -65.64 80.65
CA LYS A 236 -35.79 -65.72 82.10
C LYS A 236 -36.86 -65.05 82.94
N LEU A 237 -37.38 -63.90 82.52
CA LEU A 237 -38.46 -63.22 83.22
C LEU A 237 -39.75 -64.06 83.17
N ILE A 238 -40.05 -64.69 82.03
CA ILE A 238 -41.17 -65.62 81.87
C ILE A 238 -40.97 -66.83 82.78
N ASP A 239 -39.80 -67.47 82.78
CA ASP A 239 -39.50 -68.62 83.65
C ASP A 239 -39.60 -68.25 85.13
N HIS A 240 -39.11 -67.06 85.51
CA HIS A 240 -39.24 -66.54 86.86
C HIS A 240 -40.71 -66.29 87.23
N ASN A 241 -41.48 -65.66 86.34
CA ASN A 241 -42.91 -65.42 86.53
C ASN A 241 -43.68 -66.74 86.62
N LEU A 242 -43.34 -67.75 85.80
CA LEU A 242 -43.94 -69.08 85.87
C LEU A 242 -43.61 -69.78 87.19
N SER A 243 -42.36 -69.70 87.65
CA SER A 243 -41.93 -70.23 88.95
C SER A 243 -42.67 -69.56 90.11
N LEU A 244 -42.83 -68.22 90.05
CA LEU A 244 -43.60 -67.46 91.04
C LEU A 244 -45.08 -67.87 91.01
N ILE A 245 -45.67 -68.05 89.82
CA ILE A 245 -47.04 -68.55 89.67
C ILE A 245 -47.18 -69.97 90.25
N GLU A 246 -46.20 -70.85 90.06
CA GLU A 246 -46.20 -72.18 90.69
C GLU A 246 -46.16 -72.10 92.22
N ILE A 247 -45.27 -71.28 92.78
CA ILE A 247 -45.19 -71.03 94.22
C ILE A 247 -46.51 -70.47 94.76
N LEU A 248 -47.10 -69.48 94.09
CA LEU A 248 -48.38 -68.89 94.48
C LEU A 248 -49.54 -69.90 94.40
N LYS A 249 -49.55 -70.79 93.40
CA LYS A 249 -50.53 -71.89 93.32
C LYS A 249 -50.35 -72.92 94.43
N GLU A 250 -49.12 -73.19 94.85
CA GLU A 250 -48.85 -74.11 95.96
C GLU A 250 -49.27 -73.50 97.31
N ILE A 251 -49.02 -72.19 97.50
CA ILE A 251 -49.54 -71.42 98.63
C ILE A 251 -51.07 -71.45 98.66
N ASP A 252 -51.75 -71.15 97.54
CA ASP A 252 -53.22 -71.18 97.44
C ASP A 252 -53.81 -72.57 97.75
N LYS A 253 -53.17 -73.65 97.30
CA LYS A 253 -53.56 -75.02 97.70
C LYS A 253 -53.41 -75.25 99.20
N SER A 254 -52.32 -74.78 99.80
CA SER A 254 -52.06 -74.92 101.24
C SER A 254 -53.05 -74.09 102.08
N GLU A 255 -53.40 -72.88 101.63
CA GLU A 255 -54.40 -72.03 102.28
C GLU A 255 -55.79 -72.62 102.18
N LYS A 256 -56.19 -73.15 101.01
CA LYS A 256 -57.45 -73.89 100.86
C LYS A 256 -57.56 -75.10 101.78
N TYR A 257 -56.46 -75.83 101.98
CA TYR A 257 -56.42 -76.93 102.96
C TYR A 257 -56.62 -76.42 104.39
N LYS A 258 -55.94 -75.32 104.77
CA LYS A 258 -56.10 -74.69 106.10
C LYS A 258 -57.52 -74.17 106.33
N LEU A 259 -58.10 -73.50 105.33
CA LEU A 259 -59.48 -72.99 105.35
C LEU A 259 -60.51 -74.10 105.53
N ALA A 260 -60.34 -75.25 104.87
CA ALA A 260 -61.24 -76.39 105.04
C ALA A 260 -61.20 -76.96 106.48
N THR A 261 -60.03 -76.96 107.14
CA THR A 261 -59.91 -77.34 108.56
C THR A 261 -60.51 -76.31 109.51
N THR A 262 -60.30 -75.02 109.28
CA THR A 262 -60.82 -73.95 110.15
C THR A 262 -62.33 -73.75 109.99
N GLU A 263 -62.91 -73.98 108.80
CA GLU A 263 -64.37 -73.99 108.63
C GLU A 263 -65.04 -75.11 109.42
N LYS A 264 -64.34 -76.24 109.66
CA LYS A 264 -64.86 -77.35 110.44
C LYS A 264 -64.88 -77.02 111.93
N THR A 265 -63.85 -76.36 112.46
CA THR A 265 -63.79 -75.91 113.86
C THR A 265 -64.72 -74.71 114.13
N LEU A 266 -64.91 -73.82 113.15
CA LEU A 266 -65.80 -72.66 113.25
C LEU A 266 -67.30 -73.03 113.32
N ARG A 267 -67.70 -74.20 112.78
CA ARG A 267 -69.08 -74.69 112.89
C ARG A 267 -69.41 -75.17 114.30
N ASP A 268 -68.44 -75.76 114.99
CA ASP A 268 -68.63 -76.29 116.35
C ASP A 268 -68.61 -75.15 117.40
N GLU A 269 -67.80 -74.10 117.19
CA GLU A 269 -67.74 -72.91 118.08
C GLU A 269 -68.92 -71.92 117.91
N LYS A 270 -69.59 -71.90 116.76
CA LYS A 270 -70.75 -71.01 116.50
C LYS A 270 -72.00 -71.37 117.30
N LEU A 271 -72.14 -72.62 117.77
CA LEU A 271 -73.27 -73.04 118.61
C LEU A 271 -73.13 -72.59 120.08
N GLU A 272 -71.90 -72.30 120.54
CA GLU A 272 -71.61 -71.89 121.91
C GLU A 272 -71.61 -70.36 122.10
N ASN A 273 -71.26 -69.61 121.04
CA ASN A 273 -71.10 -68.15 121.07
C ASN A 273 -72.42 -67.34 121.02
N LEU A 274 -73.58 -67.98 120.85
CA LEU A 274 -74.88 -67.28 120.88
C LEU A 274 -75.36 -66.92 122.30
N LYS A 275 -74.74 -67.45 123.36
CA LYS A 275 -75.15 -67.22 124.76
C LYS A 275 -74.46 -66.03 125.47
N ILE A 276 -73.43 -65.41 124.87
CA ILE A 276 -72.56 -64.42 125.56
C ILE A 276 -72.49 -63.05 124.84
N LYS A 277 -73.07 -62.89 123.64
CA LYS A 277 -72.77 -61.77 122.73
C LYS A 277 -73.41 -60.41 123.06
N THR A 278 -74.38 -60.32 123.96
CA THR A 278 -75.14 -59.08 124.22
C THR A 278 -74.50 -58.00 125.14
N PRO A 279 -73.42 -58.22 125.94
CA PRO A 279 -72.82 -57.14 126.74
C PRO A 279 -71.55 -56.48 126.14
N LEU A 280 -70.99 -56.95 125.00
CA LEU A 280 -69.67 -56.51 124.50
C LEU A 280 -69.72 -55.33 123.48
N GLU A 281 -70.89 -54.97 122.96
CA GLU A 281 -71.03 -53.97 121.89
C GLU A 281 -70.97 -52.50 122.35
N ASN A 282 -71.01 -52.22 123.66
CA ASN A 282 -70.98 -50.85 124.18
C ASN A 282 -69.58 -50.27 124.44
N GLY A 283 -68.50 -51.07 124.45
CA GLY A 283 -67.15 -50.60 124.79
C GLY A 283 -66.24 -50.25 123.61
N LYS A 284 -66.60 -50.61 122.37
CA LYS A 284 -65.69 -50.51 121.22
C LYS A 284 -65.84 -49.24 120.37
N ARG A 285 -66.80 -48.35 120.65
CA ARG A 285 -67.07 -47.15 119.82
C ARG A 285 -66.27 -45.89 120.18
N GLU A 286 -65.50 -45.85 121.28
CA GLU A 286 -64.84 -44.61 121.74
C GLU A 286 -63.34 -44.48 121.40
N VAL A 287 -62.66 -45.50 120.87
CA VAL A 287 -61.19 -45.49 120.71
C VAL A 287 -60.71 -45.21 119.28
N GLU A 288 -61.57 -45.28 118.26
CA GLU A 288 -61.14 -45.24 116.85
C GLU A 288 -61.09 -43.80 116.25
N CYS A 289 -61.71 -42.80 116.87
CA CYS A 289 -61.91 -41.47 116.26
C CYS A 289 -60.72 -40.49 116.38
N ILE A 290 -59.69 -40.75 117.21
CA ILE A 290 -58.64 -39.75 117.53
C ILE A 290 -57.31 -39.95 116.74
N LYS A 291 -57.18 -41.01 115.91
CA LYS A 291 -55.91 -41.34 115.24
C LYS A 291 -55.79 -40.89 113.77
N GLU A 292 -56.85 -40.42 113.11
CA GLU A 292 -56.84 -40.14 111.66
C GLU A 292 -56.56 -38.68 111.27
N GLU A 293 -56.69 -37.68 112.16
CA GLU A 293 -56.58 -36.25 111.78
C GLU A 293 -55.15 -35.66 111.78
N LEU A 294 -54.12 -36.39 112.22
CA LEU A 294 -52.76 -35.82 112.40
C LEU A 294 -51.78 -36.12 111.26
N LYS A 295 -52.21 -36.81 110.19
CA LYS A 295 -51.31 -37.31 109.12
C LYS A 295 -51.37 -36.52 107.82
N ASP A 296 -52.45 -35.77 107.58
CA ASP A 296 -52.70 -35.12 106.27
C ASP A 296 -52.08 -33.71 106.14
N TYR A 297 -51.57 -33.08 107.21
CA TYR A 297 -51.06 -31.69 107.17
C TYR A 297 -49.57 -31.57 106.76
N ASP A 298 -48.78 -32.64 106.86
CA ASP A 298 -47.33 -32.60 106.60
C ASP A 298 -46.96 -32.79 105.12
N GLU A 299 -47.85 -33.36 104.28
CA GLU A 299 -47.57 -33.68 102.87
C GLU A 299 -47.75 -32.48 101.91
N GLU A 300 -48.65 -31.53 102.19
CA GLU A 300 -48.92 -30.37 101.31
C GLU A 300 -47.86 -29.24 101.40
N SER A 301 -47.02 -29.20 102.44
CA SER A 301 -46.01 -28.14 102.65
C SER A 301 -44.75 -28.28 101.76
N THR A 302 -44.46 -29.50 101.30
CA THR A 302 -43.24 -29.80 100.54
C THR A 302 -43.36 -29.54 99.05
N GLU A 303 -44.56 -29.65 98.47
CA GLU A 303 -44.77 -29.51 97.01
C GLU A 303 -44.76 -28.03 96.54
N LEU A 304 -45.15 -27.08 97.41
CA LEU A 304 -45.20 -25.65 97.08
C LEU A 304 -43.81 -25.01 96.91
N LYS A 305 -42.78 -25.51 97.63
CA LYS A 305 -41.42 -24.94 97.63
C LYS A 305 -40.60 -25.27 96.38
N GLU A 306 -40.96 -26.31 95.63
CA GLU A 306 -40.26 -26.73 94.42
C GLU A 306 -40.74 -25.98 93.16
N CYS A 307 -42.00 -25.53 93.13
CA CYS A 307 -42.56 -24.73 92.03
C CYS A 307 -41.99 -23.30 91.98
N ASP A 308 -41.78 -22.64 93.11
CA ASP A 308 -41.22 -21.26 93.16
C ASP A 308 -39.79 -21.17 92.61
N LYS A 309 -38.97 -22.21 92.81
CA LYS A 309 -37.58 -22.23 92.30
C LYS A 309 -37.49 -22.36 90.78
N LYS A 310 -38.49 -22.95 90.13
CA LYS A 310 -38.55 -23.08 88.66
C LYS A 310 -39.00 -21.77 88.01
N LEU A 311 -39.90 -21.04 88.66
CA LEU A 311 -40.43 -19.77 88.17
C LEU A 311 -39.37 -18.64 88.18
N SER A 312 -38.52 -18.60 89.22
CA SER A 312 -37.40 -17.66 89.34
C SER A 312 -36.36 -17.77 88.20
N LYS A 313 -36.05 -19.00 87.74
CA LYS A 313 -35.05 -19.23 86.68
C LYS A 313 -35.55 -18.87 85.29
N LEU A 314 -36.85 -18.98 85.04
CA LEU A 314 -37.47 -18.60 83.77
C LEU A 314 -37.57 -17.07 83.64
N SER A 315 -37.81 -16.36 84.74
CA SER A 315 -37.85 -14.89 84.75
C SER A 315 -36.51 -14.25 84.38
N THR A 316 -35.40 -14.76 84.91
CA THR A 316 -34.06 -14.22 84.60
C THR A 316 -33.60 -14.53 83.18
N HIS A 317 -34.10 -15.59 82.57
CA HIS A 317 -33.79 -15.92 81.17
C HIS A 317 -34.56 -15.02 80.19
N LEU A 318 -35.78 -14.62 80.55
CA LEU A 318 -36.61 -13.73 79.74
C LEU A 318 -36.05 -12.30 79.72
N GLU A 319 -35.60 -11.79 80.88
CA GLU A 319 -34.93 -10.48 80.95
C GLU A 319 -33.65 -10.42 80.10
N ASN A 320 -32.81 -11.47 80.10
CA ASN A 320 -31.59 -11.48 79.29
C ASN A 320 -31.88 -11.49 77.78
N LEU A 321 -32.92 -12.20 77.33
CA LEU A 321 -33.34 -12.24 75.93
C LEU A 321 -33.89 -10.88 75.45
N GLU A 322 -34.59 -10.15 76.31
CA GLU A 322 -35.07 -8.79 76.01
C GLU A 322 -33.90 -7.81 75.81
N TRP A 323 -32.86 -7.88 76.64
CA TRP A 323 -31.64 -7.07 76.49
C TRP A 323 -30.88 -7.36 75.18
N GLU A 324 -30.76 -8.63 74.79
CA GLU A 324 -30.11 -9.02 73.54
C GLU A 324 -30.89 -8.53 72.30
N GLN A 325 -32.22 -8.57 72.37
CA GLN A 325 -33.09 -8.09 71.30
C GLN A 325 -33.00 -6.56 71.14
N GLU A 326 -32.96 -5.79 72.23
CA GLU A 326 -32.80 -4.33 72.18
C GLU A 326 -31.43 -3.93 71.62
N ALA A 327 -30.36 -4.60 72.04
CA ALA A 327 -29.00 -4.36 71.53
C ALA A 327 -28.90 -4.63 70.01
N ALA A 328 -29.49 -5.72 69.52
CA ALA A 328 -29.51 -6.05 68.10
C ALA A 328 -30.31 -5.03 67.27
N SER A 329 -31.44 -4.55 67.78
CA SER A 329 -32.28 -3.54 67.13
C SER A 329 -31.54 -2.20 66.94
N LEU A 330 -30.81 -1.75 67.96
CA LEU A 330 -29.99 -0.53 67.91
C LEU A 330 -28.85 -0.61 66.88
N ILE A 331 -28.22 -1.78 66.73
CA ILE A 331 -27.16 -1.99 65.72
C ILE A 331 -27.76 -1.95 64.31
N MET A 332 -28.92 -2.57 64.10
CA MET A 332 -29.60 -2.59 62.80
C MET A 332 -30.02 -1.19 62.35
N GLN A 333 -30.57 -0.36 63.25
CA GLN A 333 -30.94 1.02 62.94
C GLN A 333 -29.74 1.88 62.52
N LYS A 334 -28.59 1.74 63.19
CA LYS A 334 -27.36 2.44 62.79
C LYS A 334 -26.87 2.03 61.40
N ARG A 335 -26.96 0.73 61.06
CA ARG A 335 -26.54 0.22 59.75
C ARG A 335 -27.47 0.67 58.62
N LEU A 336 -28.77 0.73 58.86
CA LEU A 336 -29.74 1.25 57.89
C LEU A 336 -29.53 2.75 57.61
N ALA A 337 -29.32 3.56 58.66
CA ALA A 337 -29.01 4.98 58.50
C ALA A 337 -27.68 5.23 57.76
N GLU A 338 -26.67 4.38 58.00
CA GLU A 338 -25.38 4.44 57.29
C GLU A 338 -25.54 4.10 55.80
N ARG A 339 -26.38 3.10 55.48
CA ARG A 339 -26.70 2.72 54.10
C ARG A 339 -27.43 3.84 53.35
N GLU A 340 -28.48 4.41 53.92
CA GLU A 340 -29.24 5.50 53.29
C GLU A 340 -28.36 6.74 53.06
N ARG A 341 -27.47 7.05 54.00
CA ARG A 341 -26.49 8.13 53.86
C ARG A 341 -25.49 7.87 52.72
N LEU A 342 -25.04 6.62 52.55
CA LEU A 342 -24.13 6.24 51.47
C LEU A 342 -24.81 6.20 50.10
N GLU A 343 -26.05 5.70 50.02
CA GLU A 343 -26.87 5.73 48.80
C GLU A 343 -27.15 7.17 48.36
N GLY A 344 -27.51 8.06 49.29
CA GLY A 344 -27.67 9.49 49.01
C GLY A 344 -26.39 10.17 48.53
N ARG A 345 -25.23 9.84 49.14
CA ARG A 345 -23.94 10.40 48.73
C ARG A 345 -23.49 9.89 47.36
N ALA A 346 -23.74 8.62 47.05
CA ALA A 346 -23.45 8.04 45.74
C ALA A 346 -24.33 8.67 44.65
N PHE A 347 -25.61 8.91 44.95
CA PHE A 347 -26.53 9.59 44.03
C PHE A 347 -26.09 11.03 43.74
N VAL A 348 -25.73 11.81 44.76
CA VAL A 348 -25.21 13.18 44.59
C VAL A 348 -23.90 13.18 43.80
N ALA A 349 -22.95 12.30 44.12
CA ALA A 349 -21.69 12.20 43.38
C ALA A 349 -21.90 11.79 41.90
N SER A 350 -22.94 11.00 41.60
CA SER A 350 -23.28 10.63 40.22
C SER A 350 -23.85 11.81 39.42
N LEU A 351 -24.66 12.66 40.07
CA LEU A 351 -25.20 13.89 39.47
C LEU A 351 -24.11 14.94 39.25
N GLU A 352 -23.20 15.12 40.22
CA GLU A 352 -22.05 16.02 40.09
C GLU A 352 -21.13 15.61 38.94
N ARG A 353 -20.83 14.32 38.79
CA ARG A 353 -20.04 13.79 37.67
C ARG A 353 -20.72 14.07 36.33
N ARG A 354 -22.04 13.87 36.25
CA ARG A 354 -22.82 14.13 35.04
C ARG A 354 -22.89 15.63 34.68
N ILE A 355 -22.97 16.51 35.68
CA ILE A 355 -22.86 17.97 35.48
C ILE A 355 -21.46 18.35 35.00
N GLN A 356 -20.41 17.72 35.53
CA GLN A 356 -19.04 17.98 35.12
C GLN A 356 -18.74 17.51 33.69
N GLU A 357 -19.25 16.33 33.30
CA GLU A 357 -19.21 15.84 31.91
C GLU A 357 -19.98 16.77 30.97
N SER A 358 -21.16 17.25 31.37
CA SER A 358 -21.94 18.23 30.61
C SER A 358 -21.19 19.57 30.45
N ASN A 359 -20.53 20.05 31.50
CA ASN A 359 -19.74 21.28 31.43
C ASN A 359 -18.49 21.12 30.55
N GLN A 360 -17.83 19.96 30.59
CA GLN A 360 -16.74 19.63 29.67
C GLN A 360 -17.23 19.60 28.21
N ALA A 361 -18.40 19.00 27.95
CA ALA A 361 -18.99 18.99 26.61
C ALA A 361 -19.29 20.41 26.10
N VAL A 362 -19.87 21.27 26.93
CA VAL A 362 -20.14 22.68 26.58
C VAL A 362 -18.84 23.48 26.36
N LEU A 363 -17.80 23.24 27.16
CA LEU A 363 -16.49 23.85 26.94
C LEU A 363 -15.86 23.41 25.62
N MET A 364 -15.90 22.12 25.30
CA MET A 364 -15.41 21.60 24.02
C MET A 364 -16.21 22.16 22.84
N GLU A 365 -17.52 22.33 22.99
CA GLU A 365 -18.37 22.98 21.98
C GLU A 365 -18.00 24.46 21.79
N ARG A 366 -17.67 25.19 22.86
CA ARG A 366 -17.18 26.58 22.76
C ARG A 366 -15.83 26.68 22.09
N VAL A 367 -14.90 25.80 22.45
CA VAL A 367 -13.54 25.77 21.86
C VAL A 367 -13.62 25.43 20.39
N THR A 368 -14.42 24.44 20.01
CA THR A 368 -14.63 24.07 18.59
C THR A 368 -15.29 25.19 17.80
N LYS A 369 -16.32 25.86 18.33
CA LYS A 369 -16.92 27.05 17.70
C LYS A 369 -15.93 28.20 17.53
N SER A 370 -15.09 28.46 18.54
CA SER A 370 -14.04 29.49 18.46
C SER A 370 -12.97 29.15 17.42
N LEU A 371 -12.56 27.88 17.33
CA LEU A 371 -11.61 27.43 16.32
C LEU A 371 -12.22 27.48 14.92
N LEU A 372 -13.50 27.11 14.75
CA LEU A 372 -14.22 27.22 13.49
C LEU A 372 -14.28 28.67 13.01
N SER A 373 -14.66 29.60 13.89
CA SER A 373 -14.68 31.04 13.59
C SER A 373 -13.29 31.58 13.25
N GLY A 374 -12.23 31.09 13.91
CA GLY A 374 -10.85 31.42 13.57
C GLY A 374 -10.41 30.90 12.20
N VAL A 375 -10.85 29.69 11.83
CA VAL A 375 -10.61 29.09 10.51
C VAL A 375 -11.37 29.84 9.43
N GLU A 376 -12.64 30.19 9.66
CA GLU A 376 -13.44 31.02 8.74
C GLU A 376 -12.80 32.38 8.50
N LEU A 377 -12.29 33.04 9.56
CA LEU A 377 -11.55 34.30 9.43
C LEU A 377 -10.24 34.11 8.62
N LEU A 378 -9.51 33.02 8.86
CA LEU A 378 -8.32 32.68 8.08
C LEU A 378 -8.64 32.38 6.62
N TYR A 379 -9.76 31.73 6.31
CA TYR A 379 -10.24 31.53 4.94
C TYR A 379 -10.59 32.85 4.26
N CYS A 380 -11.29 33.76 4.93
CA CYS A 380 -11.57 35.10 4.39
C CYS A 380 -10.28 35.90 4.13
N VAL A 381 -9.30 35.84 5.04
CA VAL A 381 -8.00 36.50 4.87
C VAL A 381 -7.17 35.85 3.75
N LEU A 382 -7.25 34.52 3.58
CA LEU A 382 -6.62 33.80 2.48
C LEU A 382 -7.30 34.09 1.13
N GLU A 383 -8.61 34.33 1.08
CA GLU A 383 -9.29 34.82 -0.13
C GLU A 383 -8.89 36.26 -0.48
N GLU A 384 -8.70 37.13 0.51
CA GLU A 384 -8.30 38.54 0.29
C GLU A 384 -6.81 38.70 -0.08
N TYR A 385 -5.91 37.86 0.42
CA TYR A 385 -4.45 38.02 0.28
C TYR A 385 -3.73 36.81 -0.36
N GLY A 386 -4.46 35.76 -0.75
CA GLY A 386 -3.88 34.52 -1.29
C GLY A 386 -3.13 34.69 -2.61
N ASP A 387 -3.51 35.68 -3.42
CA ASP A 387 -2.86 35.99 -4.70
C ASP A 387 -1.45 36.60 -4.54
N LEU A 388 -1.05 37.03 -3.34
CA LEU A 388 0.29 37.59 -3.08
C LEU A 388 1.37 36.52 -2.81
N VAL A 389 0.97 35.28 -2.49
CA VAL A 389 1.90 34.22 -2.09
C VAL A 389 1.95 33.15 -3.17
N LYS A 390 3.13 32.98 -3.79
CA LYS A 390 3.35 31.93 -4.79
C LYS A 390 3.08 30.55 -4.17
N LYS A 391 2.35 29.69 -4.89
CA LYS A 391 2.06 28.30 -4.47
C LYS A 391 3.31 27.52 -4.06
N GLU A 392 4.43 27.75 -4.74
CA GLU A 392 5.74 27.14 -4.42
C GLU A 392 6.22 27.46 -3.00
N VAL A 393 5.97 28.68 -2.49
CA VAL A 393 6.35 29.11 -1.13
C VAL A 393 5.41 28.50 -0.08
N LEU A 394 4.14 28.30 -0.43
CA LEU A 394 3.16 27.61 0.41
C LEU A 394 3.49 26.12 0.54
N GLU A 395 3.81 25.45 -0.57
CA GLU A 395 4.22 24.04 -0.58
C GLU A 395 5.52 23.83 0.22
N GLU A 396 6.52 24.70 0.08
CA GLU A 396 7.77 24.62 0.86
C GLU A 396 7.54 24.87 2.37
N MET A 397 6.61 25.76 2.74
CA MET A 397 6.23 26.00 4.13
C MET A 397 5.38 24.86 4.71
N GLU A 398 4.48 24.26 3.92
CA GLU A 398 3.72 23.08 4.30
C GLU A 398 4.62 21.86 4.49
N GLU A 399 5.62 21.67 3.63
CA GLU A 399 6.63 20.61 3.79
C GLU A 399 7.47 20.82 5.05
N LYS A 400 7.92 22.05 5.32
CA LYS A 400 8.63 22.39 6.57
C LYS A 400 7.76 22.22 7.82
N LEU A 401 6.47 22.57 7.75
CA LEU A 401 5.52 22.36 8.85
C LEU A 401 5.20 20.87 9.04
N GLY A 402 5.07 20.11 7.95
CA GLY A 402 4.90 18.67 7.96
C GLY A 402 6.07 17.96 8.62
N PHE A 403 7.30 18.28 8.18
CA PHE A 403 8.53 17.77 8.78
C PHE A 403 8.64 18.11 10.28
N ARG A 404 8.29 19.34 10.67
CA ARG A 404 8.27 19.73 12.09
C ARG A 404 7.19 18.98 12.89
N ARG A 405 6.00 18.76 12.33
CA ARG A 405 4.93 17.99 12.99
C ARG A 405 5.32 16.53 13.17
N GLU A 406 5.92 15.93 12.15
CA GLU A 406 6.43 14.56 12.22
C GLU A 406 7.56 14.46 13.25
N HIS A 407 8.47 15.43 13.27
CA HIS A 407 9.53 15.50 14.28
C HIS A 407 8.98 15.64 15.72
N VAL A 408 7.93 16.45 15.91
CA VAL A 408 7.23 16.56 17.20
C VAL A 408 6.55 15.25 17.56
N ALA A 409 5.94 14.55 16.62
CA ALA A 409 5.34 13.24 16.86
C ALA A 409 6.40 12.19 17.24
N THR A 410 7.56 12.18 16.58
CA THR A 410 8.68 11.30 16.96
C THR A 410 9.22 11.62 18.35
N LEU A 411 9.40 12.89 18.70
CA LEU A 411 9.85 13.29 20.04
C LEU A 411 8.82 12.94 21.12
N GLN A 412 7.53 13.10 20.84
CA GLN A 412 6.46 12.67 21.75
C GLN A 412 6.45 11.14 21.95
N TYR A 413 6.68 10.39 20.89
CA TYR A 413 6.81 8.93 20.95
C TYR A 413 8.05 8.51 21.76
N GLU A 414 9.20 9.15 21.54
CA GLU A 414 10.43 8.91 22.31
C GLU A 414 10.23 9.23 23.80
N ILE A 415 9.58 10.35 24.14
CA ILE A 415 9.24 10.70 25.53
C ILE A 415 8.31 9.64 26.13
N ALA A 416 7.31 9.17 25.40
CA ALA A 416 6.42 8.11 25.87
C ALA A 416 7.16 6.79 26.10
N LEU A 417 8.10 6.44 25.22
CA LEU A 417 8.94 5.24 25.34
C LEU A 417 9.86 5.33 26.57
N VAL A 418 10.54 6.46 26.76
CA VAL A 418 11.40 6.72 27.93
C VAL A 418 10.58 6.72 29.22
N SER A 419 9.37 7.30 29.19
CA SER A 419 8.45 7.33 30.32
C SER A 419 7.98 5.93 30.70
N GLN A 420 7.76 5.06 29.71
CA GLN A 420 7.39 3.67 29.95
C GLN A 420 8.58 2.88 30.50
N ALA A 421 9.76 3.00 29.90
CA ALA A 421 10.97 2.38 30.42
C ALA A 421 11.29 2.83 31.86
N PHE A 422 11.03 4.10 32.20
CA PHE A 422 11.18 4.61 33.56
C PHE A 422 10.18 3.98 34.53
N LYS A 423 8.91 3.78 34.13
CA LYS A 423 7.91 3.06 34.94
C LYS A 423 8.31 1.60 35.14
N ASP A 424 8.70 0.91 34.07
CA ASP A 424 9.10 -0.49 34.11
C ASP A 424 10.35 -0.68 34.99
N ALA A 425 11.30 0.25 34.93
CA ALA A 425 12.46 0.27 35.82
C ALA A 425 12.06 0.51 37.29
N LEU A 426 11.15 1.47 37.56
CA LEU A 426 10.64 1.70 38.91
C LEU A 426 9.90 0.48 39.47
N GLU A 427 9.17 -0.26 38.63
CA GLU A 427 8.47 -1.48 39.01
C GLU A 427 9.46 -2.62 39.26
N ALA A 428 10.46 -2.82 38.39
CA ALA A 428 11.55 -3.77 38.61
C ALA A 428 12.34 -3.49 39.90
N TYR A 429 12.65 -2.21 40.18
CA TYR A 429 13.29 -1.82 41.44
C TYR A 429 12.40 -2.08 42.66
N ARG A 430 11.08 -1.80 42.56
CA ARG A 430 10.13 -2.12 43.63
C ARG A 430 10.05 -3.62 43.89
N ASP A 431 10.07 -4.44 42.84
CA ASP A 431 10.04 -5.89 42.96
C ASP A 431 11.35 -6.44 43.54
N GLN A 432 12.50 -5.90 43.13
CA GLN A 432 13.80 -6.26 43.71
C GLN A 432 13.89 -5.86 45.19
N MET A 433 13.37 -4.69 45.58
CA MET A 433 13.28 -4.25 46.98
C MET A 433 12.37 -5.16 47.81
N ARG A 434 11.21 -5.58 47.25
CA ARG A 434 10.32 -6.56 47.88
C ARG A 434 11.01 -7.91 48.08
N GLN A 435 11.78 -8.39 47.09
CA GLN A 435 12.54 -9.63 47.20
C GLN A 435 13.62 -9.58 48.30
N HIS A 436 14.21 -8.42 48.53
CA HIS A 436 15.18 -8.20 49.61
C HIS A 436 14.55 -7.73 50.95
N SER A 437 13.21 -7.73 51.06
CA SER A 437 12.48 -7.30 52.27
C SER A 437 12.78 -5.87 52.72
N ILE A 438 13.09 -4.97 51.78
CA ILE A 438 13.28 -3.55 52.05
C ILE A 438 11.94 -2.85 51.80
N HIS A 439 11.36 -2.23 52.82
CA HIS A 439 10.09 -1.53 52.71
C HIS A 439 10.30 -0.11 52.14
N LEU A 440 9.38 0.36 51.29
CA LEU A 440 9.44 1.68 50.64
C LEU A 440 9.57 2.85 51.65
N ASP A 441 9.13 2.64 52.89
CA ASP A 441 9.21 3.62 53.98
C ASP A 441 10.63 3.78 54.55
N GLU A 442 11.54 2.84 54.28
CA GLU A 442 12.93 2.83 54.79
C GLU A 442 13.91 3.63 53.89
N LEU A 443 13.51 4.00 52.67
CA LEU A 443 14.40 4.66 51.69
C LEU A 443 14.62 6.15 51.95
N GLY A 444 13.83 6.81 52.80
CA GLY A 444 13.97 8.24 53.11
C GLY A 444 13.73 9.21 51.94
N PHE A 445 13.43 8.72 50.74
CA PHE A 445 12.99 9.50 49.59
C PHE A 445 11.85 8.80 48.83
N ILE A 446 10.95 9.59 48.25
CA ILE A 446 9.84 9.08 47.44
C ILE A 446 10.30 9.14 45.98
N PRO A 447 10.39 8.01 45.25
CA PRO A 447 10.70 8.04 43.82
C PRO A 447 9.63 8.85 43.09
N MET A 448 10.05 9.93 42.41
CA MET A 448 9.17 10.86 41.70
C MET A 448 8.27 10.12 40.71
N SER A 449 6.97 10.43 40.74
CA SER A 449 6.04 9.85 39.78
C SER A 449 6.14 10.59 38.44
N LEU A 450 5.78 9.92 37.35
CA LEU A 450 5.79 10.54 36.01
C LEU A 450 4.97 11.86 35.95
N LYS A 451 3.91 11.94 36.77
CA LYS A 451 3.04 13.13 36.90
C LYS A 451 3.71 14.31 37.61
N ASP A 452 4.79 14.07 38.34
CA ASP A 452 5.55 15.11 39.03
C ASP A 452 6.66 15.67 38.14
N ILE A 453 7.19 14.86 37.22
CA ILE A 453 8.16 15.28 36.19
C ILE A 453 7.50 16.20 35.16
N GLU A 454 6.26 15.90 34.76
CA GLU A 454 5.45 16.74 33.85
C GLU A 454 5.07 18.12 34.42
N LYS A 455 5.23 18.35 35.73
CA LYS A 455 4.97 19.65 36.37
C LYS A 455 6.23 20.50 36.53
N ILE A 456 7.41 19.94 36.28
CA ILE A 456 8.71 20.61 36.44
C ILE A 456 9.15 21.26 35.10
N PHE A 457 8.58 20.81 33.99
CA PHE A 457 8.65 21.45 32.67
C PHE A 457 7.33 22.15 32.36
#